data_AF-A0A0B1SQW2-F1
#
_entry.id   AF-A0A0B1SQW2-F1
#
_cell.length_a   1.000
_cell.length_b   1.000
_cell.length_c   1.000
_cell.angle_alpha   90.00
_cell.angle_beta   90.00
_cell.angle_gamma   90.00
#
_symmetry.space_group_name_H-M   'P 1'
#
loop_
_entity.id
_entity.type
_entity.pdbx_description
1 polymer ?
#
loop_
_entity_poly.entity_id
_entity_poly.type
_entity_poly.pdbx_seq_one_letter_code
_entity_poly.pdbx_strand_id
1 'polypeptide(L)'
;MRAIVILALVLSTAMMVEGYAKYWDNPLCSMCKDLVVDLIECAGKNIEEKANDFCEKNAPFFLVDTCKGLIKSNLDVIIEQLKIQAEPRTVCKLIKLCS
;
A
#
# COMPACT_ATOMS: atom_id res chain seq x y z
N MET A 1 -3.36 -29.93 27.03
CA MET A 1 -2.87 -28.64 27.57
C MET A 1 -1.70 -28.08 26.79
N ARG A 2 -0.56 -28.78 26.62
CA ARG A 2 0.61 -28.28 25.88
C ARG A 2 0.33 -27.86 24.43
N ALA A 3 -0.45 -28.65 23.69
CA ALA A 3 -0.81 -28.33 22.30
C ALA A 3 -1.66 -27.06 22.16
N ILE A 4 -2.55 -26.80 23.13
CA ILE A 4 -3.43 -25.61 23.14
C ILE A 4 -2.61 -24.34 23.40
N VAL A 5 -1.62 -24.41 24.30
CA VAL A 5 -0.71 -23.30 24.61
C VAL A 5 0.17 -22.95 23.41
N ILE A 6 0.67 -23.97 22.70
CA ILE A 6 1.47 -23.77 21.48
C ILE A 6 0.62 -23.11 20.40
N LEU A 7 -0.63 -23.57 20.20
CA LEU A 7 -1.55 -22.99 19.23
C LEU A 7 -1.87 -21.53 19.54
N ALA A 8 -2.09 -21.19 20.81
CA ALA A 8 -2.37 -19.83 21.25
C ALA A 8 -1.17 -18.88 21.05
N LEU A 9 0.06 -19.36 21.26
CA LEU A 9 1.29 -18.58 21.03
C LEU A 9 1.55 -18.34 19.54
N VAL A 10 1.29 -19.34 18.68
CA VAL A 10 1.44 -19.15 17.23
C VAL A 10 0.41 -18.15 16.70
N LEU A 11 -0.85 -18.25 17.14
CA LEU A 11 -1.90 -17.32 16.73
C LEU A 11 -1.62 -15.87 17.17
N SER A 12 -1.14 -15.66 18.40
CA SER A 12 -0.78 -14.32 18.87
C SER A 12 0.40 -13.74 18.10
N THR A 13 1.40 -14.55 17.76
CA THR A 13 2.52 -14.08 16.91
C THR A 13 2.09 -13.75 15.48
N ALA A 14 1.17 -14.52 14.88
CA ALA A 14 0.66 -14.23 13.53
C ALA A 14 -0.10 -12.90 13.48
N MET A 15 -0.96 -12.64 14.46
CA MET A 15 -1.68 -11.36 14.59
C MET A 15 -0.75 -10.16 14.78
N MET A 16 0.37 -10.36 15.48
CA MET A 16 1.37 -9.33 15.67
C MET A 16 2.12 -9.01 14.37
N VAL A 17 2.40 -9.98 13.51
CA VAL A 17 3.18 -9.77 12.27
C VAL A 17 2.49 -8.79 11.32
N GLU A 18 1.19 -8.93 11.10
CA GLU A 18 0.41 -8.02 10.24
C GLU A 18 0.31 -6.61 10.84
N GLY A 19 0.13 -6.51 12.16
CA GLY A 19 0.07 -5.24 12.88
C GLY A 19 1.41 -4.49 12.92
N TYR A 20 2.52 -5.20 13.16
CA TYR A 20 3.86 -4.61 13.19
C TYR A 20 4.29 -4.09 11.82
N ALA A 21 3.94 -4.77 10.71
CA ALA A 21 4.26 -4.30 9.37
C ALA A 21 3.62 -2.93 9.05
N LYS A 22 2.44 -2.62 9.63
CA LYS A 22 1.80 -1.31 9.52
C LYS A 22 2.38 -0.28 10.48
N TYR A 23 2.94 -0.70 11.62
CA TYR A 23 3.43 0.16 12.70
C TYR A 23 4.75 0.89 12.39
N TRP A 24 5.61 0.31 11.55
CA TRP A 24 6.91 0.90 11.18
C TRP A 24 6.87 1.75 9.91
N ASP A 25 5.72 1.81 9.26
CA ASP A 25 5.56 2.54 8.01
C ASP A 25 5.22 4.01 8.30
N ASN A 26 5.93 4.92 7.63
CA ASN A 26 5.58 6.34 7.69
C ASN A 26 4.19 6.56 7.05
N PRO A 27 3.51 7.69 7.33
CA PRO A 27 2.15 7.93 6.81
C PRO A 27 2.05 7.82 5.28
N LEU A 28 3.07 8.26 4.54
CA LEU A 28 3.12 8.17 3.08
C LEU A 28 3.25 6.72 2.59
N CYS A 29 3.97 5.88 3.33
CA CYS A 29 4.08 4.46 3.05
C CYS A 29 2.75 3.74 3.24
N SER A 30 2.02 4.01 4.33
CA SER A 30 0.68 3.42 4.52
C SER A 30 -0.26 3.84 3.39
N MET A 31 -0.31 5.14 3.08
CA MET A 31 -1.10 5.68 1.98
C MET A 31 -0.79 5.02 0.65
N CYS A 32 0.50 4.83 0.33
CA CYS A 32 0.89 4.16 -0.89
C CYS A 32 0.42 2.70 -0.95
N LYS A 33 0.55 1.94 0.15
CA LYS A 33 0.12 0.54 0.17
C LYS A 33 -1.39 0.42 -0.04
N ASP A 34 -2.16 1.30 0.60
CA ASP A 34 -3.62 1.33 0.46
C ASP A 34 -4.00 1.66 -1.00
N LEU A 35 -3.32 2.62 -1.64
CA LEU A 35 -3.49 2.90 -3.07
C LEU A 35 -3.17 1.67 -3.95
N VAL A 36 -2.06 0.98 -3.69
CA VAL A 36 -1.67 -0.20 -4.48
C VAL A 36 -2.69 -1.32 -4.34
N VAL A 37 -3.20 -1.59 -3.13
CA VAL A 37 -4.28 -2.56 -2.90
C VAL A 37 -5.54 -2.18 -3.70
N ASP A 38 -5.98 -0.93 -3.60
CA ASP A 38 -7.14 -0.42 -4.34
C ASP A 38 -6.97 -0.57 -5.87
N LEU A 39 -5.75 -0.40 -6.38
CA LEU A 39 -5.45 -0.52 -7.80
C LEU A 39 -5.38 -1.99 -8.28
N ILE A 40 -4.92 -2.93 -7.44
CA ILE A 40 -4.93 -4.38 -7.74
C ILE A 40 -6.37 -4.86 -7.94
N GLU A 41 -7.29 -4.45 -7.06
CA GLU A 41 -8.70 -4.86 -7.10
C GLU A 41 -9.45 -4.33 -8.34
N CYS A 42 -8.93 -3.29 -9.00
CA CYS A 42 -9.60 -2.63 -10.14
C CYS A 42 -9.21 -3.18 -11.52
N ALA A 43 -8.43 -4.26 -11.61
CA ALA A 43 -8.04 -4.94 -12.86
C ALA A 43 -7.52 -3.99 -13.97
N GLY A 44 -6.85 -2.89 -13.58
CA GLY A 44 -6.21 -1.97 -14.52
C GLY A 44 -7.14 -1.04 -15.32
N LYS A 45 -8.45 -1.04 -15.09
CA LYS A 45 -9.36 -0.07 -15.72
C LYS A 45 -9.41 1.21 -14.87
N ASN A 46 -9.11 2.35 -15.50
CA ASN A 46 -9.10 3.68 -14.89
C ASN A 46 -8.15 3.89 -13.70
N ILE A 47 -6.93 3.32 -13.77
CA ILE A 47 -5.88 3.52 -12.74
C ILE A 47 -5.60 5.00 -12.49
N GLU A 48 -5.58 5.83 -13.53
CA GLU A 48 -5.31 7.27 -13.41
C GLU A 48 -6.42 8.02 -12.67
N GLU A 49 -7.69 7.69 -12.95
CA GLU A 49 -8.85 8.26 -12.26
C GLU A 49 -8.86 7.86 -10.78
N LYS A 50 -8.64 6.57 -10.50
CA LYS A 50 -8.55 6.03 -9.12
C LYS A 50 -7.42 6.65 -8.32
N ALA A 51 -6.25 6.82 -8.93
CA ALA A 51 -5.13 7.50 -8.33
C ALA A 51 -5.42 8.98 -8.00
N ASN A 52 -6.10 9.68 -8.92
CA ASN A 52 -6.53 11.05 -8.68
C ASN A 52 -7.54 11.12 -7.53
N ASP A 53 -8.53 10.22 -7.53
CA ASP A 53 -9.55 10.13 -6.47
C ASP A 53 -8.93 9.83 -5.09
N PHE A 54 -7.89 9.00 -5.07
CA PHE A 54 -7.12 8.72 -3.85
C PHE A 54 -6.44 9.98 -3.32
N CYS A 55 -5.79 10.76 -4.20
CA CYS A 55 -5.15 12.02 -3.79
C CYS A 55 -6.17 13.03 -3.27
N GLU A 56 -7.33 13.16 -3.91
CA GLU A 56 -8.40 14.07 -3.46
C GLU A 56 -8.93 13.71 -2.06
N LYS A 57 -9.03 12.41 -1.76
CA LYS A 57 -9.58 11.92 -0.48
C LYS A 57 -8.56 11.88 0.65
N ASN A 58 -7.30 11.62 0.35
CA ASN A 58 -6.30 11.27 1.38
C ASN A 58 -5.14 12.26 1.50
N ALA A 59 -4.91 13.13 0.51
CA ALA A 59 -3.89 14.17 0.63
C ALA A 59 -4.47 15.43 1.28
N PRO A 60 -3.71 16.13 2.14
CA PRO A 60 -4.06 17.48 2.55
C PRO A 60 -4.26 18.38 1.33
N PHE A 61 -5.22 19.32 1.38
CA PHE A 61 -5.58 20.19 0.25
C PHE A 61 -4.37 20.81 -0.49
N PHE A 62 -3.37 21.27 0.26
CA PHE A 62 -2.16 21.90 -0.29
C PHE A 62 -1.16 20.92 -0.96
N LEU A 63 -1.36 19.61 -0.81
CA LEU A 63 -0.52 18.56 -1.38
C LEU A 63 -1.21 17.75 -2.48
N VAL A 64 -2.49 18.02 -2.77
CA VAL A 64 -3.26 17.26 -3.77
C VAL A 64 -2.55 17.23 -5.12
N ASP A 65 -2.08 18.37 -5.62
CA ASP A 65 -1.38 18.43 -6.91
C ASP A 65 0.00 17.75 -6.87
N THR A 66 0.69 17.81 -5.73
CA THR A 66 1.95 17.09 -5.54
C THR A 66 1.73 15.58 -5.54
N CYS A 67 0.66 15.12 -4.89
CA CYS A 67 0.24 13.72 -4.89
C CYS A 67 -0.08 13.24 -6.32
N LYS A 68 -0.91 13.99 -7.05
CA LYS A 68 -1.25 13.69 -8.46
C LYS A 68 -0.01 13.67 -9.34
N GLY A 69 0.89 14.64 -9.18
CA GLY A 69 2.14 14.71 -9.93
C GLY A 69 3.07 13.52 -9.67
N LEU A 70 3.18 13.08 -8.41
CA LEU A 70 3.95 11.90 -8.03
C LEU A 70 3.37 10.63 -8.63
N ILE A 71 2.05 10.42 -8.52
CA ILE A 71 1.43 9.22 -9.06
C ILE A 71 1.54 9.21 -10.59
N LYS A 72 1.22 10.34 -11.25
CA LYS A 72 1.33 10.47 -12.71
C LYS A 72 2.75 10.17 -13.22
N SER A 73 3.77 10.66 -12.51
CA SER A 73 5.18 10.45 -12.90
C SER A 73 5.68 9.02 -12.69
N ASN A 74 4.96 8.22 -11.90
CA ASN A 74 5.33 6.83 -11.59
C ASN A 74 4.27 5.82 -12.04
N LEU A 75 3.25 6.25 -12.77
CA LEU A 75 2.06 5.46 -13.09
C LEU A 75 2.42 4.19 -13.88
N ASP A 76 3.31 4.32 -14.86
CA ASP A 76 3.77 3.20 -15.69
C ASP A 76 4.46 2.12 -14.85
N VAL A 77 5.30 2.53 -13.90
CA VAL A 77 5.99 1.63 -12.96
C VAL A 77 4.97 0.94 -12.05
N ILE A 78 4.00 1.70 -11.52
CA ILE A 78 2.93 1.14 -10.68
C ILE A 78 2.13 0.10 -11.48
N ILE A 79 1.74 0.41 -12.72
CA ILE A 79 1.01 -0.51 -13.61
C ILE A 79 1.80 -1.79 -13.89
N GLU A 80 3.09 -1.69 -14.18
CA GLU A 80 3.95 -2.86 -14.42
C GLU A 80 4.08 -3.75 -13.19
N GLN A 81 4.23 -3.15 -12.01
CA GLN A 81 4.30 -3.90 -10.75
C GLN A 81 2.95 -4.54 -10.38
N LEU A 82 1.84 -3.89 -10.70
CA LEU A 82 0.49 -4.45 -10.52
C LEU A 82 0.27 -5.70 -11.40
N LYS A 83 0.80 -5.72 -12.63
CA LYS A 83 0.69 -6.88 -13.55
C LYS A 83 1.36 -8.14 -13.01
N ILE A 84 2.45 -7.99 -12.27
CA ILE A 84 3.18 -9.12 -11.66
C ILE A 84 2.70 -9.46 -10.26
N GLN A 85 1.58 -8.86 -9.81
CA GLN A 85 1.03 -9.02 -8.45
C GLN A 85 2.10 -8.78 -7.36
N ALA A 86 2.94 -7.75 -7.57
CA ALA A 86 3.94 -7.39 -6.59
C ALA A 86 3.26 -6.99 -5.27
N GLU A 87 3.82 -7.45 -4.16
CA GLU A 87 3.44 -7.05 -2.81
C GLU A 87 3.38 -5.50 -2.71
N PRO A 88 2.30 -4.91 -2.15
CA PRO A 88 2.14 -3.45 -2.06
C PRO A 88 3.35 -2.71 -1.49
N ARG A 89 4.01 -3.30 -0.48
CA ARG A 89 5.22 -2.74 0.12
C ARG A 89 6.38 -2.65 -0.87
N THR A 90 6.52 -3.61 -1.77
CA THR A 90 7.57 -3.64 -2.80
C THR A 90 7.37 -2.51 -3.81
N VAL A 91 6.13 -2.31 -4.26
CA VAL A 91 5.77 -1.20 -5.16
C VAL A 91 6.08 0.14 -4.50
N CYS A 92 5.70 0.30 -3.24
CA CYS A 92 5.90 1.54 -2.51
C CYS A 92 7.35 1.83 -2.13
N LYS A 93 8.22 0.81 -2.03
CA LYS A 93 9.68 0.99 -1.93
C LYS A 93 10.29 1.50 -3.23
N LEU A 94 9.82 1.02 -4.39
CA LEU A 94 10.34 1.44 -5.70
C LEU A 94 10.15 2.95 -5.92
N ILE A 95 9.01 3.49 -5.52
CA ILE A 95 8.71 4.93 -5.58
C ILE A 95 9.16 5.70 -4.33
N LYS A 96 9.95 5.07 -3.45
CA LYS A 96 10.57 5.65 -2.25
C LYS A 96 9.59 6.22 -1.21
N LEU A 97 8.37 5.74 -1.18
CA LEU A 97 7.39 6.10 -0.14
C LEU A 97 7.52 5.19 1.09
N CYS A 98 8.01 3.97 0.91
CA CYS A 98 8.37 3.04 1.98
C CYS A 98 9.89 2.81 2.04
N SER A 99 10.41 2.46 3.23
CA SER A 99 11.79 1.99 3.44
C SER A 99 11.91 0.48 3.48
#